data_AF-A0A925DCH0-F1
#
_entry.id   AF-A0A925DCH0-F1
#
_cell.length_a   1.000
_cell.length_b   1.000
_cell.length_c   1.000
_cell.angle_alpha   90.00
_cell.angle_beta   90.00
_cell.angle_gamma   90.00
#
_symmetry.space_group_name_H-M   'P 1'
#
loop_
_entity.id
_entity.type
_entity.pdbx_description
1 polymer ?
#
loop_
_entity_poly.entity_id
_entity_poly.type
_entity_poly.pdbx_seq_one_letter_code
_entity_poly.pdbx_strand_id
1 'polypeptide(L)'
;MDIDRIDPVFLAPNPCQHRPELMLSAVLHLMSHYMAAHAEGNACVKLASVIERHLKALAGRSDLAPVLSATCQQLSEQWAEVVERALPPAGKANLFTRILAVGKTGLGASRV
;
A
#
# COMPACT_ATOMS: atom_id res chain seq x y z
N MET A 1 24.02 11.27 10.62
CA MET A 1 22.81 11.41 9.79
C MET A 1 22.99 10.40 8.66
N ASP A 2 22.40 9.21 8.79
CA ASP A 2 22.58 8.11 7.84
C ASP A 2 21.22 7.86 7.16
N ILE A 3 21.01 8.62 6.10
CA ILE A 3 19.91 8.44 5.15
C ILE A 3 20.64 8.41 3.82
N ASP A 4 20.85 7.24 3.25
CA ASP A 4 20.52 6.95 1.85
C ASP A 4 20.97 5.53 1.49
N ARG A 5 20.31 4.51 2.05
CA ARG A 5 20.37 3.16 1.49
C ARG A 5 19.19 3.02 0.55
N ILE A 6 19.22 3.77 -0.55
CA ILE A 6 18.32 3.54 -1.67
C ILE A 6 18.77 2.22 -2.31
N ASP A 7 18.02 1.17 -2.03
CA ASP A 7 18.25 -0.16 -2.57
C ASP A 7 18.20 -0.12 -4.11
N PRO A 8 19.25 -0.56 -4.83
CA PRO A 8 19.31 -0.54 -6.30
C PRO A 8 18.26 -1.42 -6.97
N VAL A 9 17.49 -2.18 -6.19
CA VAL A 9 16.29 -2.93 -6.62
C VAL A 9 15.22 -1.99 -7.21
N PHE A 10 15.13 -0.75 -6.73
CA PHE A 10 14.08 0.18 -7.19
C PHE A 10 14.40 0.86 -8.53
N LEU A 11 15.66 0.84 -8.98
CA LEU A 11 16.15 1.52 -10.19
C LEU A 11 16.34 0.59 -11.39
N ALA A 12 16.26 -0.73 -11.21
CA ALA A 12 16.30 -1.65 -12.33
C ALA A 12 15.01 -1.49 -13.18
N PRO A 13 15.11 -1.37 -14.52
CA PRO A 13 13.93 -1.42 -15.38
C PRO A 13 13.20 -2.72 -15.07
N ASN A 14 12.01 -2.62 -14.47
CA ASN A 14 11.30 -3.77 -13.90
C ASN A 14 11.06 -4.79 -15.03
N PRO A 15 11.74 -5.95 -15.08
CA PRO A 15 11.46 -6.97 -16.09
C PRO A 15 10.02 -7.50 -15.99
N CYS A 16 9.39 -7.27 -14.84
CA CYS A 16 7.98 -7.51 -14.57
C CYS A 16 7.02 -6.62 -15.38
N GLN A 17 7.46 -5.47 -15.93
CA GLN A 17 6.60 -4.62 -16.76
C GLN A 17 6.16 -5.30 -18.06
N HIS A 18 6.93 -6.29 -18.54
CA HIS A 18 6.67 -7.04 -19.77
C HIS A 18 6.15 -8.47 -19.55
N ARG A 19 6.06 -8.94 -18.30
CA ARG A 19 5.63 -10.32 -18.00
C ARG A 19 4.49 -10.34 -16.97
N PRO A 20 3.24 -10.12 -17.42
CA PRO A 20 2.09 -10.04 -16.54
C PRO A 20 1.88 -11.29 -15.68
N GLU A 21 2.28 -12.46 -16.17
CA GLU A 21 2.11 -13.74 -15.46
C GLU A 21 2.98 -13.81 -14.20
N LEU A 22 4.18 -13.22 -14.24
CA LEU A 22 5.06 -13.16 -13.06
C LEU A 22 4.51 -12.18 -12.03
N MET A 23 3.98 -11.03 -12.45
CA MET A 23 3.32 -10.10 -11.53
C MET A 23 2.10 -10.74 -10.88
N LEU A 24 1.27 -11.43 -11.66
CA LEU A 24 0.09 -12.14 -11.13
C LEU A 24 0.50 -13.22 -10.13
N SER A 25 1.51 -14.03 -10.44
CA SER A 25 2.03 -15.05 -9.53
C SER A 25 2.56 -14.44 -8.23
N ALA A 26 3.32 -13.35 -8.30
CA ALA A 26 3.83 -12.65 -7.13
C ALA A 26 2.70 -12.07 -6.26
N VAL A 27 1.68 -11.47 -6.88
CA VAL A 27 0.52 -10.93 -6.16
C VAL A 27 -0.25 -12.04 -5.45
N LEU A 28 -0.51 -13.17 -6.12
CA LEU A 28 -1.19 -14.33 -5.52
C LEU A 28 -0.36 -14.92 -4.37
N HIS A 29 0.97 -14.96 -4.50
CA HIS A 29 1.86 -15.40 -3.43
C HIS A 29 1.77 -14.46 -2.21
N LEU A 30 1.79 -13.15 -2.42
CA LEU A 30 1.62 -12.15 -1.37
C LEU A 30 0.26 -12.25 -0.69
N MET A 31 -0.81 -12.50 -1.45
CA MET A 31 -2.15 -12.78 -0.89
C MET A 31 -2.14 -14.00 0.01
N SER A 32 -1.54 -15.11 -0.42
CA SER A 32 -1.43 -16.33 0.38
C SER A 32 -0.65 -16.08 1.68
N HIS A 33 0.49 -15.38 1.59
CA HIS A 33 1.29 -15.01 2.75
C HIS A 33 0.51 -14.11 3.72
N TYR A 34 -0.22 -13.13 3.20
CA TYR A 34 -1.07 -12.27 4.01
C TYR A 34 -2.15 -13.06 4.75
N MET A 35 -2.80 -14.02 4.10
CA MET A 35 -3.85 -14.83 4.74
C MET A 35 -3.31 -15.77 5.80
N ALA A 36 -2.12 -16.35 5.60
CA ALA A 36 -1.43 -17.10 6.64
C ALA A 36 -1.09 -16.21 7.84
N ALA A 37 -0.48 -15.03 7.60
CA ALA A 37 -0.16 -14.08 8.66
C ALA A 37 -1.40 -13.51 9.38
N HIS A 38 -2.52 -13.35 8.67
CA HIS A 38 -3.80 -12.94 9.25
C HIS A 38 -4.36 -13.99 10.21
N ALA A 39 -4.27 -15.27 9.88
CA ALA A 39 -4.68 -16.36 10.76
C ALA A 39 -3.83 -16.41 12.05
N GLU A 40 -2.56 -16.01 11.97
CA GLU A 40 -1.64 -15.90 13.11
C GLU A 40 -1.77 -14.57 13.88
N GLY A 41 -2.65 -13.66 13.46
CA GLY A 41 -2.86 -12.35 14.08
C GLY A 41 -1.77 -11.31 13.79
N ASN A 42 -0.87 -11.56 12.83
CA ASN A 42 0.24 -10.68 12.44
C ASN A 42 0.03 -10.03 11.05
N ALA A 43 -1.23 -9.86 10.63
CA ALA A 43 -1.54 -9.25 9.34
C ALA A 43 -1.16 -7.76 9.30
N CYS A 44 -0.30 -7.40 8.34
CA CYS A 44 0.08 -6.01 8.11
C CYS A 44 -0.90 -5.33 7.16
N VAL A 45 -1.62 -4.30 7.63
CA VAL A 45 -2.58 -3.51 6.82
C VAL A 45 -1.92 -2.91 5.57
N LYS A 46 -0.63 -2.53 5.66
CA LYS A 46 0.12 -2.01 4.51
C LYS A 46 0.26 -3.05 3.39
N LEU A 47 0.46 -4.32 3.75
CA LEU A 47 0.56 -5.41 2.78
C LEU A 47 -0.78 -5.59 2.05
N ALA A 48 -1.88 -5.53 2.79
CA ALA A 48 -3.23 -5.62 2.23
C ALA A 48 -3.48 -4.49 1.20
N SER A 49 -3.14 -3.24 1.52
CA SER A 49 -3.30 -2.11 0.58
C SER A 49 -2.39 -2.18 -0.64
N VAL A 50 -1.18 -2.73 -0.50
CA VAL A 50 -0.24 -2.93 -1.62
C VAL A 50 -0.79 -3.96 -2.60
N ILE A 51 -1.33 -5.08 -2.10
CA ILE A 51 -1.97 -6.11 -2.92
C ILE A 51 -3.14 -5.53 -3.73
N GLU A 52 -4.02 -4.76 -3.09
CA GLU A 52 -5.15 -4.10 -3.76
C GLU A 52 -4.69 -3.22 -4.94
N ARG A 53 -3.68 -2.37 -4.68
CA ARG A 53 -3.13 -1.46 -5.69
C ARG A 53 -2.54 -2.21 -6.88
N HIS A 54 -1.87 -3.34 -6.64
CA HIS A 54 -1.31 -4.16 -7.71
C HIS A 54 -2.39 -4.87 -8.53
N LEU A 55 -3.44 -5.40 -7.89
CA LEU A 55 -4.59 -6.00 -8.59
C LEU A 55 -5.29 -4.98 -9.50
N LYS A 56 -5.53 -3.77 -8.99
CA LYS A 56 -6.14 -2.69 -9.76
C LYS A 56 -5.28 -2.24 -10.94
N ALA A 57 -3.95 -2.17 -10.75
CA ALA A 57 -3.02 -1.86 -11.82
C ALA A 57 -2.99 -2.95 -12.90
N LEU A 58 -3.08 -4.23 -12.51
CA LEU A 58 -3.14 -5.35 -13.45
C LEU A 58 -4.45 -5.38 -14.24
N ALA A 59 -5.58 -5.06 -13.60
CA ALA A 59 -6.89 -4.99 -14.24
C ALA A 59 -6.96 -3.92 -15.35
N GLY A 60 -6.24 -2.79 -15.18
CA GLY A 60 -6.20 -1.70 -16.14
C GLY A 60 -5.29 -1.92 -17.35
N ARG A 61 -4.57 -3.05 -17.44
CA ARG A 61 -3.65 -3.33 -18.56
C ARG A 61 -4.40 -3.99 -19.72
N SER A 62 -4.32 -3.37 -20.90
CA SER A 62 -4.87 -3.91 -22.17
C SER A 62 -4.06 -5.07 -22.78
N ASP A 63 -2.90 -5.37 -22.19
CA ASP A 63 -1.96 -6.42 -22.60
C ASP A 63 -2.29 -7.79 -21.97
N LEU A 64 -3.23 -7.81 -21.01
CA LEU A 64 -3.71 -9.03 -20.36
C LEU A 64 -4.85 -9.66 -21.18
N ALA A 65 -4.95 -10.99 -21.15
CA ALA A 65 -6.15 -11.67 -21.63
C ALA A 65 -7.40 -11.10 -20.90
N PRO A 66 -8.51 -10.83 -21.61
CA PRO A 66 -9.68 -10.14 -21.03
C PRO A 66 -10.30 -10.88 -19.85
N VAL A 67 -10.14 -12.20 -19.80
CA VAL A 67 -10.56 -13.03 -18.66
C VAL A 67 -9.70 -12.71 -17.44
N LEU A 68 -8.39 -12.63 -17.59
CA LEU A 68 -7.47 -12.34 -16.48
C LEU A 68 -7.65 -10.91 -15.98
N SER A 69 -7.91 -9.94 -16.85
CA SER A 69 -8.15 -8.55 -16.43
C SER A 69 -9.44 -8.45 -15.63
N ALA A 70 -10.50 -9.13 -16.07
CA ALA A 70 -11.75 -9.23 -15.33
C ALA A 70 -11.56 -9.94 -13.97
N THR A 71 -10.78 -11.02 -13.92
CA THR A 71 -10.46 -11.69 -12.64
C THR A 71 -9.65 -10.79 -11.71
N CYS A 72 -8.65 -10.06 -12.22
CA CYS A 72 -7.87 -9.11 -11.41
C CYS A 72 -8.76 -7.98 -10.86
N GLN A 73 -9.72 -7.51 -11.66
CA GLN A 73 -10.68 -6.50 -11.23
C GLN A 73 -11.58 -7.04 -10.11
N GLN A 74 -12.19 -8.21 -10.30
CA GLN A 74 -13.02 -8.85 -9.29
C GLN A 74 -12.23 -9.11 -7.99
N LEU A 75 -10.99 -9.60 -8.11
CA LEU A 75 -10.11 -9.80 -6.96
C LEU A 75 -9.81 -8.47 -6.25
N SER A 76 -9.63 -7.38 -6.98
CA SER A 76 -9.39 -6.06 -6.36
C SER A 76 -10.59 -5.58 -5.54
N GLU A 77 -11.81 -5.81 -6.02
CA GLU A 77 -13.06 -5.47 -5.31
C GLU A 77 -13.23 -6.30 -4.05
N GLN A 78 -13.02 -7.63 -4.15
CA GLN A 78 -13.10 -8.52 -3.00
C GLN A 78 -11.99 -8.25 -1.97
N TRP A 79 -10.81 -7.83 -2.42
CA TRP A 79 -9.70 -7.49 -1.53
C TRP A 79 -9.91 -6.17 -0.80
N ALA A 80 -10.62 -5.20 -1.39
CA ALA A 80 -10.96 -3.95 -0.73
C ALA A 80 -11.70 -4.21 0.60
N GLU A 81 -12.65 -5.15 0.63
CA GLU A 81 -13.33 -5.54 1.86
C GLU A 81 -12.38 -6.17 2.90
N VAL A 82 -11.37 -6.91 2.45
CA VAL A 82 -10.33 -7.49 3.33
C VAL A 82 -9.48 -6.39 3.96
N VAL A 83 -9.12 -5.36 3.17
CA VAL A 83 -8.36 -4.19 3.64
C VAL A 83 -9.19 -3.40 4.65
N GLU A 84 -10.47 -3.17 4.37
CA GLU A 84 -11.38 -2.46 5.28
C GLU A 84 -11.54 -3.20 6.62
N ARG A 85 -11.69 -4.53 6.59
CA ARG A 85 -11.75 -5.35 7.82
C ARG A 85 -10.43 -5.37 8.58
N ALA A 86 -9.30 -5.29 7.89
CA ALA A 86 -7.98 -5.24 8.50
C ALA A 86 -7.62 -3.85 9.06
N LEU A 87 -8.27 -2.79 8.56
CA LEU A 87 -8.09 -1.44 9.06
C LEU A 87 -8.59 -1.39 10.51
N PRO A 88 -7.75 -1.07 11.50
CA PRO A 88 -8.23 -0.87 12.85
C PRO A 88 -9.29 0.23 12.84
N PRO A 89 -10.41 0.09 13.59
CA PRO A 89 -11.42 1.14 13.68
C PRO A 89 -10.68 2.40 14.07
N ALA A 90 -10.82 3.47 13.26
CA ALA A 90 -10.03 4.68 13.36
C ALA A 90 -10.21 5.35 14.74
N GLY A 91 -9.49 4.86 15.73
CA GLY A 91 -9.30 5.50 17.02
C GLY A 91 -8.38 6.67 16.79
N LYS A 92 -8.94 7.77 16.26
CA LYS A 92 -8.39 9.14 16.27
C LYS A 92 -6.86 9.15 16.30
N ALA A 93 -6.22 8.65 15.25
CA ALA A 93 -4.80 8.89 15.07
C ALA A 93 -4.67 10.40 14.81
N ASN A 94 -4.24 11.11 15.86
CA ASN A 94 -3.93 12.53 15.96
C ASN A 94 -2.82 12.96 14.98
N LEU A 95 -2.97 12.65 13.69
CA LEU A 95 -2.02 12.97 12.62
C LEU A 95 -2.15 14.42 12.15
N PHE A 96 -3.29 15.08 12.44
CA PHE A 96 -3.50 16.48 12.13
C PHE A 96 -3.00 17.45 13.22
N THR A 97 -2.66 16.97 14.42
CA THR A 97 -2.23 17.85 15.53
C THR A 97 -0.77 18.33 15.39
N ARG A 98 0.04 17.70 14.52
CA ARG A 98 1.45 18.07 14.37
C ARG A 98 1.68 19.23 13.38
N ILE A 99 0.69 19.56 12.55
CA ILE A 99 0.80 20.65 11.56
C ILE A 99 0.27 21.99 12.12
N LEU A 100 -0.55 21.98 13.18
CA LEU A 100 -1.11 23.22 13.77
C LEU A 100 -0.29 23.78 14.96
N ALA A 101 0.77 23.11 15.41
CA ALA A 101 1.65 23.61 16.47
C ALA A 101 2.73 24.59 15.97
N VAL A 102 2.91 24.72 14.65
CA VAL A 102 3.89 25.63 14.02
C VAL A 102 3.29 27.02 13.75
N GLY A 103 2.50 27.53 14.70
CA GLY A 103 1.81 28.83 14.54
C GLY A 103 1.87 29.76 15.74
N LYS A 104 2.52 29.37 16.86
CA LYS A 104 2.60 30.23 18.05
C LYS A 104 4.03 30.34 18.61
N THR A 105 4.92 30.97 17.85
CA THR A 105 6.16 31.56 18.38
C THR A 105 6.25 33.00 17.89
N GLY A 106 5.79 33.93 18.73
CA GLY A 106 5.84 35.36 18.43
C GLY A 106 5.05 36.22 19.41
N LEU A 107 5.23 36.03 20.72
CA LEU A 107 4.82 37.03 21.72
C LEU A 107 5.99 37.30 22.67
N GLY A 108 6.50 38.53 22.66
CA GLY A 108 7.24 39.11 23.80
C GLY A 108 8.63 39.66 23.53
N ALA A 109 8.72 40.93 23.11
CA ALA A 109 9.82 41.87 23.37
C ALA A 109 9.32 43.28 22.99
N SER A 110 9.47 44.38 23.74
CA SER A 110 9.99 44.65 25.07
C SER A 110 9.38 46.00 25.51
N ARG A 111 9.06 46.13 26.79
CA ARG A 111 8.86 47.42 27.47
C ARG A 111 10.23 48.05 27.74
N VAL A 112 10.36 49.34 27.47
CA VAL A 112 10.96 50.45 28.25
C VAL A 112 11.29 51.58 27.28
#